data_AF-A0A1G1I8P3-F1
#
_entry.id   AF-A0A1G1I8P3-F1
#
_cell.length_a   1.000
_cell.length_b   1.000
_cell.length_c   1.000
_cell.angle_alpha   90.00
_cell.angle_beta   90.00
_cell.angle_gamma   90.00
#
_symmetry.space_group_name_H-M   'P 1'
#
loop_
_entity.id
_entity.type
_entity.pdbx_description
1 polymer ?
#
loop_
_entity_poly.entity_id
_entity_poly.type
_entity_poly.pdbx_seq_one_letter_code
_entity_poly.pdbx_strand_id
1 'polypeptide(L)'
;MTRKGIESRARAQIATFELACPRLTASPFLDAWPDSEIDRLASQFAELPCPALDTDGACLGYPFRPLTCRTMGIPVERDGLVEGACDVQTTTPLIRLTPSLREEEKQLAEQEADDIAALRETRPGVGEEVLLAYGFLPDLIPPPPGYAGRGSR
;
A
#
# COMPACT_ATOMS: atom_id res chain seq x y z
N MET A 1 17.20 -11.72 13.33
CA MET A 1 16.16 -11.29 12.37
C MET A 1 16.75 -10.26 11.45
N THR A 2 16.91 -10.55 10.16
CA THR A 2 17.67 -9.65 9.29
C THR A 2 16.78 -9.16 8.17
N ARG A 3 16.64 -7.83 8.06
CA ARG A 3 16.17 -7.09 6.89
C ARG A 3 16.49 -7.78 5.56
N LYS A 4 17.72 -8.32 5.41
CA LYS A 4 18.16 -9.14 4.28
C LYS A 4 17.23 -10.29 3.88
N GLY A 5 16.61 -10.98 4.84
CA GLY A 5 15.67 -12.07 4.58
C GLY A 5 14.36 -11.58 3.97
N ILE A 6 13.83 -10.46 4.49
CA ILE A 6 12.63 -9.80 3.94
C ILE A 6 12.92 -9.33 2.51
N GLU A 7 14.03 -8.61 2.32
CA GLU A 7 14.49 -8.13 1.00
C GLU A 7 14.72 -9.29 0.01
N SER A 8 15.30 -10.41 0.46
CA SER A 8 15.52 -11.58 -0.40
C SER A 8 14.20 -12.21 -0.85
N ARG A 9 13.20 -12.33 0.03
CA ARG A 9 11.87 -12.84 -0.34
C ARG A 9 11.16 -11.88 -1.28
N ALA A 10 11.23 -10.59 -0.99
CA ALA A 10 10.68 -9.55 -1.86
C ALA A 10 11.27 -9.63 -3.28
N ARG A 11 12.60 -9.76 -3.41
CA ARG A 11 13.25 -9.95 -4.72
C ARG A 11 12.77 -11.20 -5.45
N ALA A 12 12.61 -12.32 -4.74
CA ALA A 12 12.11 -13.56 -5.33
C ALA A 12 10.67 -13.43 -5.85
N GLN A 13 9.80 -12.74 -5.11
CA GLN A 13 8.43 -12.45 -5.54
C GLN A 13 8.40 -11.50 -6.74
N ILE A 14 9.18 -10.42 -6.71
CA ILE A 14 9.32 -9.49 -7.84
C ILE A 14 9.74 -10.22 -9.11
N ALA A 15 10.76 -11.08 -9.03
CA ALA A 15 11.20 -11.86 -10.20
C ALA A 15 10.08 -12.76 -10.76
N THR A 16 9.21 -13.28 -9.89
CA THR A 16 8.04 -14.06 -10.30
C THR A 16 6.98 -13.18 -10.98
N PHE A 17 6.75 -11.98 -10.46
CA PHE A 17 5.83 -11.00 -11.05
C PHE A 17 6.30 -10.54 -12.42
N GLU A 18 7.56 -10.16 -12.56
CA GLU A 18 8.15 -9.67 -13.80
C GLU A 18 8.18 -10.74 -14.89
N LEU A 19 8.42 -12.01 -14.52
CA LEU A 19 8.36 -13.12 -15.46
C LEU A 19 6.94 -13.33 -16.03
N ALA A 20 5.92 -13.20 -15.19
CA ALA A 20 4.52 -13.35 -15.60
C ALA A 20 3.93 -12.10 -16.25
N CYS A 21 4.47 -10.92 -15.91
CA CYS A 21 4.03 -9.62 -16.40
C CYS A 21 5.25 -8.74 -16.73
N PRO A 22 5.83 -8.86 -17.94
CA PRO A 22 7.02 -8.11 -18.34
C PRO A 22 6.86 -6.58 -18.32
N ARG A 23 5.63 -6.06 -18.29
CA ARG A 23 5.35 -4.62 -18.11
C ARG A 23 5.92 -4.07 -16.80
N LEU A 24 5.98 -4.90 -15.75
CA LEU A 24 6.54 -4.53 -14.46
C LEU A 24 8.05 -4.25 -14.51
N THR A 25 8.77 -4.87 -15.44
CA THR A 25 10.20 -4.60 -15.64
C THR A 25 10.43 -3.20 -16.22
N ALA A 26 9.47 -2.66 -16.98
CA ALA A 26 9.55 -1.31 -17.54
C ALA A 26 9.15 -0.24 -16.52
N SER A 27 8.15 -0.53 -15.68
CA SER A 27 7.72 0.34 -14.58
C SER A 27 7.05 -0.48 -13.49
N PRO A 28 7.41 -0.33 -12.21
CA PRO A 28 6.74 -1.01 -11.10
C PRO A 28 5.36 -0.40 -10.77
N PHE A 29 5.03 0.73 -11.39
CA PHE A 29 3.86 1.55 -11.08
C PHE A 29 2.59 1.08 -11.80
N LEU A 30 1.50 1.01 -11.03
CA LEU A 30 0.20 0.53 -11.48
C LEU A 30 -0.80 1.66 -11.73
N ASP A 31 -0.48 2.92 -11.41
CA ASP A 31 -1.45 4.03 -11.35
C ASP A 31 -2.21 4.26 -12.67
N ALA A 32 -1.61 3.90 -13.81
CA ALA A 32 -2.19 4.05 -15.14
C ALA A 32 -2.73 2.74 -15.75
N TRP A 33 -2.78 1.66 -14.97
CA TRP A 33 -3.25 0.36 -15.43
C TRP A 33 -4.77 0.28 -15.28
N PRO A 34 -5.49 -0.39 -16.20
CA PRO A 34 -6.90 -0.66 -16.00
C PRO A 34 -7.12 -1.52 -14.75
N ASP A 35 -8.12 -1.20 -13.92
CA ASP A 35 -8.46 -1.97 -12.71
C ASP A 35 -8.56 -3.48 -12.97
N SER A 36 -9.20 -3.88 -14.08
CA SER A 36 -9.32 -5.28 -14.46
C SER A 36 -7.98 -6.01 -14.67
N GLU A 37 -6.93 -5.29 -15.08
CA GLU A 37 -5.59 -5.87 -15.21
C GLU A 37 -4.89 -5.96 -13.86
N ILE A 38 -5.08 -4.96 -12.99
CA ILE A 38 -4.61 -4.96 -11.60
C ILE A 38 -5.23 -6.12 -10.84
N ASP A 39 -6.56 -6.27 -10.91
CA ASP A 39 -7.32 -7.35 -10.27
C ASP A 39 -6.87 -8.73 -10.75
N ARG A 40 -6.65 -8.89 -12.06
CA ARG A 40 -6.13 -10.13 -12.64
C ARG A 40 -4.75 -10.48 -12.08
N LEU A 41 -3.86 -9.49 -12.02
CA LEU A 41 -2.50 -9.67 -11.51
C LEU A 41 -2.51 -10.00 -10.01
N ALA A 42 -3.30 -9.27 -9.22
CA ALA A 42 -3.48 -9.51 -7.79
C ALA A 42 -4.04 -10.92 -7.54
N SER A 43 -5.08 -11.32 -8.28
CA SER A 43 -5.69 -12.64 -8.18
C SER A 43 -4.72 -13.76 -8.53
N GLN A 44 -3.88 -13.56 -9.54
CA GLN A 44 -2.87 -14.54 -9.95
C GLN A 44 -1.84 -14.83 -8.84
N PHE A 45 -1.58 -13.87 -7.96
CA PHE A 45 -0.57 -13.97 -6.91
C PHE A 45 -1.13 -13.91 -5.48
N ALA A 46 -2.44 -14.09 -5.31
CA ALA A 46 -3.13 -13.97 -4.03
C ALA A 46 -2.59 -14.91 -2.93
N GLU A 47 -2.04 -16.06 -3.34
CA GLU A 47 -1.47 -17.07 -2.43
C GLU A 47 -0.05 -16.75 -1.95
N LEU A 48 0.62 -15.74 -2.54
CA LEU A 48 1.97 -15.40 -2.09
C LEU A 48 1.94 -14.73 -0.71
N PRO A 49 2.68 -15.26 0.27
CA PRO A 49 2.73 -14.66 1.60
C PRO A 49 3.44 -13.30 1.55
N CYS A 50 3.12 -12.41 2.47
CA CYS A 50 3.87 -11.16 2.63
C CYS A 50 5.39 -11.45 2.85
N PRO A 51 6.32 -10.74 2.19
CA PRO A 51 7.78 -10.93 2.37
C PRO A 51 8.29 -10.84 3.80
N ALA A 52 7.55 -10.12 4.66
CA ALA A 52 7.84 -10.00 6.08
C ALA A 52 7.38 -11.20 6.91
N LEU A 53 6.71 -12.20 6.33
CA LEU A 53 6.41 -13.45 7.04
C LEU A 53 7.60 -14.39 6.98
N ASP A 54 7.86 -15.08 8.09
CA ASP A 54 8.74 -16.24 8.10
C ASP A 54 8.00 -17.52 7.69
N THR A 55 8.71 -18.65 7.77
CA THR A 55 8.18 -19.97 7.37
C THR A 55 7.06 -20.46 8.28
N ASP A 56 7.00 -19.97 9.52
CA ASP A 56 5.97 -20.34 10.50
C ASP A 56 4.78 -19.35 10.45
N GLY A 57 4.82 -18.38 9.53
CA GLY A 57 3.79 -17.36 9.34
C GLY A 57 3.86 -16.22 10.36
N ALA A 58 4.92 -16.14 11.17
CA ALA A 58 5.13 -15.02 12.09
C ALA A 58 5.72 -13.82 11.33
N CYS A 59 5.34 -12.61 11.78
CA CYS A 59 5.83 -11.38 11.17
C CYS A 59 7.24 -11.06 11.68
N LEU A 60 8.14 -10.73 10.76
CA LEU A 60 9.51 -10.32 11.05
C LEU A 60 9.65 -8.81 11.27
N GLY A 61 8.59 -8.03 11.02
CA GLY A 61 8.54 -6.58 11.28
C GLY A 61 7.92 -6.22 12.62
N TYR A 62 6.97 -7.03 13.11
CA TYR A 62 6.24 -6.80 14.35
C TYR A 62 6.24 -8.06 15.22
N PRO A 63 6.27 -7.93 16.57
CA PRO A 63 6.18 -9.08 17.48
C PRO A 63 4.91 -9.94 17.29
N PHE A 64 3.84 -9.33 16.77
CA PHE A 64 2.60 -9.98 16.36
C PHE A 64 2.11 -9.34 15.06
N ARG A 65 1.45 -10.09 14.17
CA ARG A 65 0.88 -9.52 12.93
C ARG A 65 -0.38 -8.72 13.26
N PRO A 66 -0.36 -7.36 13.18
CA PRO A 66 -1.52 -6.54 13.54
C PRO A 66 -2.75 -6.89 12.70
N LEU A 67 -3.95 -6.70 13.24
CA LEU A 67 -5.21 -6.95 12.52
C LEU A 67 -5.28 -6.12 11.23
N THR A 68 -4.87 -4.86 11.28
CA THR A 68 -4.78 -3.97 10.11
C THR A 68 -3.87 -4.56 9.02
N CYS A 69 -2.76 -5.20 9.37
CA CYS A 69 -1.92 -5.90 8.39
C CYS A 69 -2.54 -7.17 7.80
N ARG A 70 -3.63 -7.67 8.37
CA ARG A 70 -4.38 -8.81 7.85
C ARG A 70 -5.57 -8.35 7.00
N THR A 71 -6.14 -7.18 7.29
CA THR A 71 -7.34 -6.67 6.62
C THR A 71 -7.05 -5.62 5.57
N MET A 72 -6.09 -4.72 5.82
CA MET A 72 -5.80 -3.52 5.00
C MET A 72 -4.40 -3.51 4.37
N GLY A 73 -3.50 -4.42 4.79
CA GLY A 73 -2.11 -4.43 4.32
C GLY A 73 -1.13 -3.67 5.23
N ILE A 74 0.09 -3.43 4.77
CA ILE A 74 1.14 -2.82 5.61
C ILE A 74 0.79 -1.34 5.85
N PRO A 75 0.74 -0.89 7.12
CA PRO A 75 0.51 0.51 7.44
C PRO A 75 1.65 1.36 6.90
N VAL A 76 1.31 2.46 6.24
CA VAL A 76 2.28 3.44 5.78
C VAL A 76 2.30 4.58 6.78
N GLU A 77 3.49 4.99 7.23
CA GLU A 77 3.64 6.17 8.09
C GLU A 77 4.07 7.37 7.25
N ARG A 78 3.35 8.48 7.38
CA ARG A 78 3.66 9.78 6.77
C ARG A 78 3.60 10.85 7.85
N ASP A 79 4.70 11.60 8.01
CA ASP A 79 4.80 12.71 8.97
C ASP A 79 4.45 12.34 10.44
N GLY A 80 4.78 11.11 10.86
CA GLY A 80 4.47 10.60 12.20
C GLY A 80 3.03 10.09 12.37
N LEU A 81 2.25 10.09 11.30
CA LEU A 81 0.89 9.56 11.27
C LEU A 81 0.87 8.23 10.50
N VAL A 82 0.25 7.21 11.08
CA VAL A 82 0.04 5.92 10.41
C VAL A 82 -1.28 5.96 9.64
N GLU A 83 -1.20 5.94 8.32
CA GLU A 83 -2.35 5.80 7.43
C GLU A 83 -2.88 4.35 7.49
N GLY A 84 -4.20 4.19 7.60
CA GLY A 84 -4.88 2.87 7.59
C GLY A 84 -5.27 2.29 8.96
N ALA A 85 -5.22 3.05 10.05
CA ALA A 85 -5.76 2.58 11.33
C ALA A 85 -7.31 2.53 11.31
N CYS A 86 -7.89 1.38 11.66
CA CYS A 86 -9.33 1.21 11.91
C CYS A 86 -9.61 1.16 13.42
N ASP A 87 -10.77 1.68 13.81
CA ASP A 87 -11.34 1.84 15.16
C ASP A 87 -11.23 0.66 16.15
N VAL A 88 -10.94 -0.57 15.70
CA VAL A 88 -10.65 -1.69 16.60
C VAL A 88 -9.26 -1.53 17.26
N GLN A 89 -8.36 -0.73 16.67
CA GLN A 89 -7.01 -0.47 17.18
C GLN A 89 -6.94 0.63 18.25
N THR A 90 -8.07 1.24 18.64
CA THR A 90 -8.11 2.37 19.58
C THR A 90 -8.92 2.07 20.87
N THR A 91 -9.06 0.81 21.30
CA THR A 91 -9.36 0.32 22.70
C THR A 91 -10.39 1.08 23.57
N THR A 92 -11.25 1.91 23.01
CA THR A 92 -12.16 2.79 23.77
C THR A 92 -13.57 2.57 23.24
N PRO A 93 -14.63 2.59 24.08
CA PRO A 93 -15.99 2.53 23.56
C PRO A 93 -16.19 3.63 22.51
N LEU A 94 -16.45 3.21 21.28
CA LEU A 94 -16.65 4.10 20.15
C LEU A 94 -17.99 4.82 20.32
N ILE A 95 -17.93 6.02 20.86
CA ILE A 95 -19.07 6.95 20.79
C ILE A 95 -19.21 7.30 19.31
N ARG A 96 -20.21 6.69 18.66
CA ARG A 96 -20.55 7.01 17.28
C ARG A 96 -21.04 8.47 17.22
N LEU A 97 -20.59 9.18 16.19
CA LEU A 97 -21.13 10.49 15.85
C LEU A 97 -22.66 10.43 15.75
N THR A 98 -23.33 11.52 16.09
CA THR A 98 -24.79 11.63 15.95
C THR A 98 -25.19 11.41 14.49
N PRO A 99 -26.44 10.97 14.21
CA PRO A 99 -26.87 10.73 12.83
C PRO A 99 -26.63 11.92 11.88
N SER A 100 -26.79 13.16 12.36
CA SER A 100 -26.51 14.36 11.58
C SER A 100 -25.02 14.48 11.21
N LEU A 101 -24.13 14.27 12.17
CA LEU A 101 -22.68 14.34 11.94
C LEU A 101 -22.17 13.20 11.05
N ARG A 102 -22.82 12.03 11.07
CA ARG A 102 -22.50 10.93 10.13
C ARG A 102 -22.95 11.23 8.71
N GLU A 103 -24.07 11.91 8.54
CA GLU A 103 -24.53 12.35 7.22
C GLU A 103 -23.60 13.44 6.66
N GLU A 104 -23.18 14.38 7.51
CA GLU A 104 -22.15 15.37 7.15
C GLU A 104 -20.82 14.69 6.80
N GLU A 105 -20.36 13.71 7.59
CA GLU A 105 -19.17 12.90 7.29
C GLU A 105 -19.28 12.19 5.94
N LYS A 106 -20.45 11.60 5.64
CA LYS A 106 -20.70 10.94 4.35
C LYS A 106 -20.63 11.93 3.18
N GLN A 107 -21.22 13.12 3.34
CA GLN A 107 -21.18 14.17 2.31
C GLN A 107 -19.76 14.69 2.10
N LEU A 108 -18.99 14.85 3.18
CA LEU A 108 -17.59 15.25 3.10
C LEU A 108 -16.73 14.18 2.42
N ALA A 109 -16.96 12.90 2.71
CA ALA A 109 -16.24 11.81 2.06
C ALA A 109 -16.59 11.69 0.56
N GLU A 110 -17.85 11.92 0.19
CA GLU A 110 -18.27 12.00 -1.22
C GLU A 110 -17.60 13.19 -1.93
N GLN A 111 -17.60 14.37 -1.31
CA GLN A 111 -16.93 15.55 -1.85
C GLN A 111 -15.41 15.35 -1.98
N GLU A 112 -14.78 14.74 -0.98
CA GLU A 112 -13.35 14.42 -1.02
C GLU A 112 -13.05 13.43 -2.15
N ALA A 113 -13.88 12.41 -2.36
CA ALA A 113 -13.71 11.47 -3.47
C ALA A 113 -13.82 12.17 -4.83
N ASP A 114 -14.78 13.08 -4.99
CA ASP A 114 -14.94 13.89 -6.21
C ASP A 114 -13.74 14.83 -6.42
N ASP A 115 -13.27 15.48 -5.36
CA ASP A 115 -12.10 16.37 -5.41
C ASP A 115 -10.82 15.61 -5.73
N ILE A 116 -10.61 14.42 -5.14
CA ILE A 116 -9.49 13.53 -5.45
C ILE A 116 -9.57 13.07 -6.90
N ALA A 117 -10.74 12.70 -7.40
CA ALA A 117 -10.92 12.33 -8.81
C ALA A 117 -10.54 13.47 -9.76
N ALA A 118 -11.03 14.69 -9.49
CA ALA A 118 -10.68 15.88 -10.25
C ALA A 118 -9.18 16.23 -10.16
N LEU A 119 -8.56 16.03 -8.99
CA LEU A 119 -7.12 16.19 -8.82
C LEU A 119 -6.33 15.15 -9.61
N ARG A 120 -6.77 13.89 -9.66
CA ARG A 120 -6.15 12.83 -10.47
C ARG A 120 -6.20 13.14 -11.96
N GLU A 121 -7.28 13.76 -12.44
CA GLU A 121 -7.37 14.22 -13.84
C GLU A 121 -6.36 15.34 -14.16
N THR A 122 -6.13 16.26 -13.22
CA THR A 122 -5.26 17.44 -13.43
C THR A 122 -3.80 17.20 -13.06
N ARG A 123 -3.54 16.18 -12.23
CA ARG A 123 -2.23 15.72 -11.77
C ARG A 123 -2.26 14.20 -11.71
N PRO A 124 -2.03 13.49 -12.83
CA PRO A 124 -1.85 12.05 -12.80
C PRO A 124 -0.62 11.76 -11.94
N GLY A 125 -0.87 11.36 -10.68
CA GLY A 125 0.15 10.89 -9.75
C GLY A 125 0.71 9.60 -10.32
N VAL A 126 1.89 9.68 -10.93
CA VAL A 126 2.63 8.47 -11.30
C VAL A 126 3.49 8.13 -10.10
N GLY A 127 3.31 6.94 -9.54
CA GLY A 127 4.18 6.37 -8.55
C GLY A 127 3.62 6.20 -7.15
N GLU A 128 2.30 6.15 -7.01
CA GLU A 128 1.63 5.94 -5.72
C GLU A 128 1.30 4.45 -5.50
N GLU A 129 1.03 3.71 -6.57
CA GLU A 129 0.60 2.32 -6.50
C GLU A 129 1.64 1.33 -7.02
N VAL A 130 2.10 0.43 -6.14
CA VAL A 130 3.01 -0.69 -6.46
C VAL A 130 2.57 -1.97 -5.74
N LEU A 131 2.96 -3.14 -6.26
CA LEU A 131 2.78 -4.40 -5.52
C LEU A 131 3.63 -4.41 -4.24
N LEU A 132 3.09 -5.00 -3.17
CA LEU A 132 3.67 -4.98 -1.82
C LEU A 132 5.16 -5.37 -1.75
N ALA A 133 5.61 -6.30 -2.59
CA ALA A 133 7.00 -6.72 -2.63
C ALA A 133 7.97 -5.58 -3.04
N TYR A 134 7.56 -4.68 -3.94
CA TYR A 134 8.34 -3.49 -4.30
C TYR A 134 8.50 -2.54 -3.11
N GLY A 135 7.49 -2.43 -2.24
CA GLY A 135 7.53 -1.59 -1.04
C GLY A 135 8.63 -1.96 -0.03
N PHE A 136 9.15 -3.20 -0.07
CA PHE A 136 10.29 -3.62 0.75
C PHE A 136 11.66 -3.29 0.14
N LEU A 137 11.69 -2.78 -1.10
CA LEU A 137 12.88 -2.53 -1.89
C LEU A 137 12.79 -1.14 -2.56
N PRO A 138 12.88 -0.04 -1.77
CA PRO A 138 12.68 1.32 -2.28
C PRO A 138 13.65 1.72 -3.39
N ASP A 139 14.85 1.12 -3.44
CA ASP A 139 15.83 1.35 -4.51
C ASP A 139 15.34 0.89 -5.90
N LEU A 140 14.32 0.03 -5.94
CA LEU A 140 13.69 -0.45 -7.18
C LEU A 140 12.49 0.41 -7.60
N ILE A 141 12.06 1.34 -6.74
CA ILE A 141 10.98 2.27 -7.03
C ILE A 141 11.63 3.58 -7.48
N PRO A 142 11.60 3.93 -8.78
CA PRO A 142 12.14 5.21 -9.22
C PRO A 142 11.34 6.35 -8.53
N PRO A 143 11.96 7.50 -8.23
CA PRO A 143 11.22 8.62 -7.68
C PRO A 143 10.11 9.03 -8.66
N PRO A 144 8.92 9.38 -8.15
CA PRO A 144 7.81 9.77 -9.02
C PRO A 144 8.19 11.01 -9.85
N PRO A 145 7.69 11.13 -11.10
CA PRO A 145 7.99 12.28 -11.96
C PRO A 145 7.65 13.60 -11.26
N GLY A 146 8.61 14.52 -11.16
CA GLY A 146 8.43 15.80 -10.46
C GLY A 146 8.83 15.80 -8.98
N TYR A 147 9.31 14.67 -8.44
CA TYR A 147 9.88 14.62 -7.10
C TYR A 147 11.26 15.30 -7.06
N ALA A 148 11.29 16.58 -6.67
CA ALA A 148 12.52 17.23 -6.24
C ALA A 148 12.92 16.63 -4.89
N GLY A 149 13.84 15.66 -4.92
CA GLY A 149 14.30 14.97 -3.73
C GLY A 149 14.61 15.95 -2.60
N ARG A 150 13.99 15.76 -1.43
CA ARG A 150 14.44 16.44 -0.22
C ARG A 150 15.81 15.88 0.10
N GLY A 151 16.85 16.67 -0.20
CA GLY A 151 18.24 16.33 0.10
C GLY A 151 18.36 15.87 1.55
N SER A 152 18.94 14.69 1.73
CA SER A 152 19.27 14.13 3.03
C SER A 152 20.09 15.13 3.84
N ARG A 153 19.58 15.53 5.00
CA ARG A 153 20.37 16.05 6.12
C ARG A 153 20.05 15.22 7.34
#